data_AF-A0A849N6S7-F1
#
_entry.id   AF-A0A849N6S7-F1
#
_cell.length_a   1.000
_cell.length_b   1.000
_cell.length_c   1.000
_cell.angle_alpha   90.00
_cell.angle_beta   90.00
_cell.angle_gamma   90.00
#
_symmetry.space_group_name_H-M   'P 1'
#
loop_
_entity.id
_entity.type
_entity.pdbx_description
1 polymer ?
#
loop_
_entity_poly.entity_id
_entity_poly.type
_entity_poly.pdbx_seq_one_letter_code
_entity_poly.pdbx_strand_id
1 'polypeptide(L)'
;MPNAGNIMNVHTGKPIIRSVSQGETIKLPVDGPTLQEVTCDDIARLALAMHDHEYFFSLRRGLRFDFSRDLNGSGIQGLYIRRESDGKDTSNLLEIIFDYTLEKDGNFLYEADLIKDHGKDYEPSINCGKTRFVARSSTIQIDWNSDEAQQWRSDIERLSRSPETLTEWIEDDSEMLVRCGSIYFCRKPAIFNINDLRRYDASGISLKVLKDRFKCSKCGKRGARVTVF
;
A
#
# COMPACT_ATOMS: atom_id res chain seq x y z
N MET A 1 42.47 -20.53 -23.19
CA MET A 1 41.70 -19.32 -23.57
C MET A 1 40.52 -19.21 -22.62
N PRO A 2 40.57 -18.34 -21.61
CA PRO A 2 39.51 -18.22 -20.61
C PRO A 2 38.37 -17.34 -21.11
N ASN A 3 37.14 -17.83 -20.89
CA ASN A 3 35.87 -17.16 -21.16
C ASN A 3 35.79 -15.81 -20.44
N ALA A 4 35.47 -14.77 -21.20
CA ALA A 4 35.13 -13.45 -20.69
C ALA A 4 33.84 -13.55 -19.87
N GLY A 5 33.97 -13.36 -18.55
CA GLY A 5 32.82 -13.11 -17.68
C GLY A 5 32.21 -11.76 -18.05
N ASN A 6 30.97 -11.81 -18.56
CA ASN A 6 30.11 -10.64 -18.66
C ASN A 6 29.77 -10.20 -17.23
N ILE A 7 30.50 -9.21 -16.73
CA ILE A 7 30.15 -8.48 -15.53
C ILE A 7 28.88 -7.70 -15.89
N MET A 8 27.74 -8.12 -15.33
CA MET A 8 26.50 -7.37 -15.41
C MET A 8 26.77 -5.94 -14.95
N ASN A 9 26.57 -5.02 -15.87
CA ASN A 9 26.80 -3.59 -15.70
C ASN A 9 25.64 -3.03 -14.86
N VAL A 10 25.75 -3.11 -13.53
CA VAL A 10 24.83 -2.46 -12.60
C VAL A 10 24.96 -0.95 -12.81
N HIS A 11 24.10 -0.41 -13.66
CA HIS A 11 23.94 1.04 -13.79
C HIS A 11 23.28 1.54 -12.51
N THR A 12 24.08 1.82 -11.49
CA THR A 12 23.72 2.74 -10.40
C THR A 12 23.64 4.15 -10.98
N GLY A 13 22.59 4.42 -11.76
CA GLY A 13 22.16 5.78 -12.05
C GLY A 13 21.76 6.48 -10.75
N LYS A 14 22.07 7.77 -10.62
CA LYS A 14 21.52 8.57 -9.51
C LYS A 14 19.99 8.43 -9.51
N PRO A 15 19.35 8.29 -8.34
CA PRO A 15 17.89 8.20 -8.27
C PRO A 15 17.29 9.44 -8.91
N ILE A 16 16.33 9.24 -9.82
CA ILE A 16 15.61 10.33 -10.46
C ILE A 16 14.54 10.78 -9.48
N ILE A 17 14.84 11.84 -8.72
CA ILE A 17 13.89 12.45 -7.80
C ILE A 17 13.00 13.41 -8.59
N ARG A 18 11.69 13.19 -8.55
CA ARG A 18 10.69 14.09 -9.16
C ARG A 18 9.64 14.44 -8.11
N SER A 19 9.35 15.72 -7.98
CA SER A 19 8.27 16.23 -7.14
C SER A 19 7.23 16.93 -8.00
N VAL A 20 5.96 16.73 -7.68
CA VAL A 20 4.83 17.29 -8.40
C VAL A 20 3.80 17.81 -7.40
N SER A 21 3.33 19.03 -7.60
CA SER A 21 2.31 19.66 -6.74
C SER A 21 0.90 19.36 -7.26
N GLN A 22 -0.11 19.59 -6.43
CA GLN A 22 -1.50 19.46 -6.83
C GLN A 22 -1.80 20.27 -8.11
N GLY A 23 -2.47 19.65 -9.08
CA GLY A 23 -2.80 20.27 -10.36
C GLY A 23 -1.64 20.31 -11.38
N GLU A 24 -0.44 19.88 -10.99
CA GLU A 24 0.72 19.76 -11.88
C GLU A 24 0.87 18.34 -12.44
N THR A 25 1.63 18.24 -13.53
CA THR A 25 1.99 16.97 -14.17
C THR A 25 3.48 16.89 -14.47
N ILE A 26 4.02 15.68 -14.43
CA ILE A 26 5.37 15.37 -14.92
C ILE A 26 5.26 14.58 -16.22
N LYS A 27 6.11 14.91 -17.19
CA LYS A 27 6.18 14.21 -18.48
C LYS A 27 7.30 13.19 -18.46
N LEU A 28 6.95 11.93 -18.58
CA LEU A 28 7.88 10.81 -18.48
C LEU A 28 7.99 10.09 -19.81
N PRO A 29 9.20 9.77 -20.30
CA PRO A 29 9.34 8.96 -21.49
C PRO A 29 8.72 7.58 -21.28
N VAL A 30 7.94 7.15 -22.26
CA VAL A 30 7.54 5.75 -22.48
C VAL A 30 8.39 5.24 -23.63
N ASP A 31 8.65 3.93 -23.73
CA ASP A 31 9.42 3.34 -24.83
C ASP A 31 9.09 3.97 -26.20
N GLY A 32 10.03 4.77 -26.73
CA GLY A 32 9.84 5.57 -27.95
C GLY A 32 9.68 7.09 -27.72
N PRO A 33 9.06 7.83 -28.67
CA PRO A 33 8.93 9.29 -28.60
C PRO A 33 7.74 9.78 -27.77
N THR A 34 6.93 8.86 -27.23
CA THR A 34 5.69 9.19 -26.52
C THR A 34 5.99 9.54 -25.06
N LEU A 35 5.45 10.66 -24.59
CA LEU A 35 5.53 11.06 -23.18
C LEU A 35 4.22 10.71 -22.48
N GLN A 36 4.32 10.02 -21.34
CA GLN A 36 3.22 9.83 -20.41
C GLN A 36 3.17 11.03 -19.46
N GLU A 37 1.98 11.60 -19.30
CA GLU A 37 1.71 12.59 -18.26
C GLU A 37 1.29 11.87 -16.99
N VAL A 38 1.98 12.16 -15.89
CA VAL A 38 1.69 11.61 -14.56
C VAL A 38 1.38 12.77 -13.63
N THR A 39 0.22 12.73 -12.99
CA THR A 39 -0.24 13.79 -12.08
C THR A 39 0.19 13.52 -10.64
N CYS A 40 0.09 14.54 -9.78
CA CYS A 40 0.25 14.39 -8.33
C CYS A 40 -0.70 13.33 -7.74
N ASP A 41 -1.95 13.32 -8.22
CA ASP A 41 -2.99 12.40 -7.78
C ASP A 41 -2.69 10.96 -8.20
N ASP A 42 -2.11 10.72 -9.38
CA ASP A 42 -1.76 9.36 -9.84
C ASP A 42 -0.75 8.71 -8.90
N ILE A 43 0.28 9.46 -8.51
CA ILE A 43 1.31 8.98 -7.58
C ILE A 43 0.70 8.74 -6.20
N ALA A 44 -0.15 9.67 -5.74
CA ALA A 44 -0.82 9.54 -4.46
C ALA A 44 -1.79 8.35 -4.40
N ARG A 45 -2.55 8.10 -5.48
CA ARG A 45 -3.44 6.94 -5.60
C ARG A 45 -2.67 5.63 -5.57
N LEU A 46 -1.53 5.56 -6.27
CA LEU A 46 -0.65 4.40 -6.20
C LEU A 46 -0.19 4.16 -4.76
N ALA A 47 0.34 5.18 -4.10
CA ALA A 47 0.83 5.06 -2.72
C ALA A 47 -0.28 4.64 -1.74
N LEU A 48 -1.49 5.21 -1.87
CA LEU A 48 -2.66 4.83 -1.05
C LEU A 48 -3.07 3.38 -1.29
N ALA A 49 -3.13 2.94 -2.54
CA ALA A 49 -3.44 1.54 -2.86
C ALA A 49 -2.37 0.57 -2.32
N MET A 50 -1.08 0.94 -2.36
CA MET A 50 -0.03 0.18 -1.71
C MET A 50 -0.21 0.14 -0.19
N HIS A 51 -0.63 1.24 0.43
CA HIS A 51 -0.89 1.32 1.87
C HIS A 51 -2.08 0.46 2.31
N ASP A 52 -3.16 0.39 1.52
CA ASP A 52 -4.29 -0.51 1.77
C ASP A 52 -3.86 -1.99 1.82
N HIS A 53 -2.80 -2.32 1.08
CA HIS A 53 -2.17 -3.63 1.05
C HIS A 53 -0.79 -3.68 1.75
N GLU A 54 -0.55 -2.81 2.75
CA GLU A 54 0.77 -2.62 3.38
C GLU A 54 1.46 -3.91 3.81
N TYR A 55 0.68 -4.89 4.30
CA TYR A 55 1.22 -6.14 4.83
C TYR A 55 1.79 -7.04 3.73
N PHE A 56 1.16 -7.04 2.55
CA PHE A 56 1.70 -7.73 1.39
C PHE A 56 3.00 -7.07 0.93
N PHE A 57 2.98 -5.75 0.71
CA PHE A 57 4.15 -5.02 0.25
C PHE A 57 5.31 -5.08 1.23
N SER A 58 5.03 -5.08 2.53
CA SER A 58 6.07 -5.27 3.55
C SER A 58 6.70 -6.65 3.45
N LEU A 59 5.90 -7.72 3.41
CA LEU A 59 6.43 -9.08 3.44
C LEU A 59 7.04 -9.55 2.12
N ARG A 60 6.41 -9.21 0.99
CA ARG A 60 6.74 -9.75 -0.35
C ARG A 60 7.60 -8.81 -1.18
N ARG A 61 7.57 -7.50 -0.90
CA ARG A 61 8.35 -6.48 -1.63
C ARG A 61 9.39 -5.78 -0.75
N GLY A 62 9.49 -6.12 0.54
CA GLY A 62 10.47 -5.52 1.45
C GLY A 62 10.30 -4.00 1.55
N LEU A 63 9.05 -3.53 1.60
CA LEU A 63 8.73 -2.12 1.73
C LEU A 63 8.29 -1.77 3.15
N ARG A 64 8.56 -0.54 3.56
CA ARG A 64 8.12 0.00 4.83
C ARG A 64 7.23 1.21 4.59
N PHE A 65 6.13 1.26 5.34
CA PHE A 65 5.13 2.30 5.29
C PHE A 65 5.14 3.06 6.62
N ASP A 66 5.27 4.37 6.55
CA ASP A 66 5.09 5.25 7.69
C ASP A 66 3.98 6.25 7.31
N PHE A 67 2.84 6.19 8.02
CA PHE A 67 1.69 7.08 7.79
C PHE A 67 1.46 7.98 9.00
N SER A 68 1.69 9.29 8.84
CA SER A 68 1.43 10.29 9.86
C SER A 68 0.07 10.96 9.62
N ARG A 69 -0.75 11.00 10.67
CA ARG A 69 -2.09 11.63 10.64
C ARG A 69 -2.07 13.12 10.95
N ASP A 70 -0.94 13.63 11.42
CA ASP A 70 -0.70 15.05 11.64
C ASP A 70 0.82 15.29 11.68
N LEU A 71 1.35 16.00 10.68
CA LEU A 71 2.78 16.26 10.56
C LEU A 71 3.23 17.48 11.37
N ASN A 72 2.32 18.42 11.67
CA ASN A 72 2.69 19.74 12.16
C ASN A 72 1.65 20.39 13.08
N GLY A 73 0.66 19.63 13.56
CA GLY A 73 -0.40 20.14 14.43
C GLY A 73 -1.58 20.77 13.71
N SER A 74 -1.53 20.89 12.38
CA SER A 74 -2.58 21.53 11.59
C SER A 74 -3.51 20.53 10.89
N GLY A 75 -3.21 19.23 10.97
CA GLY A 75 -3.95 18.14 10.34
C GLY A 75 -3.49 17.80 8.93
N ILE A 76 -2.29 18.26 8.53
CA ILE A 76 -1.62 17.82 7.31
C ILE A 76 -1.13 16.39 7.52
N GLN A 77 -1.44 15.50 6.59
CA GLN A 77 -1.09 14.08 6.68
C GLN A 77 0.07 13.74 5.75
N GLY A 78 0.83 12.71 6.10
CA GLY A 78 1.98 12.24 5.32
C GLY A 78 1.97 10.74 5.14
N LEU A 79 2.19 10.26 3.91
CA LEU A 79 2.44 8.86 3.62
C LEU A 79 3.83 8.72 3.02
N TYR A 80 4.67 7.92 3.67
CA TYR A 80 6.05 7.67 3.28
C TYR A 80 6.25 6.18 3.03
N ILE A 81 6.75 5.83 1.85
CA ILE A 81 7.05 4.46 1.45
C ILE A 81 8.53 4.38 1.12
N ARG A 82 9.24 3.46 1.75
CA ARG A 82 10.68 3.26 1.58
C ARG A 82 11.04 1.78 1.51
N ARG A 83 12.24 1.46 1.06
CA ARG A 83 12.77 0.10 1.16
C ARG A 83 13.02 -0.24 2.62
N GLU A 84 12.76 -1.48 2.99
CA GLU A 84 13.25 -2.04 4.24
C GLU A 84 14.79 -2.10 4.15
N SER A 85 15.46 -1.37 5.01
CA SER A 85 16.91 -1.28 5.06
C SER A 85 17.40 -1.54 6.47
N ASP A 86 18.68 -1.88 6.62
CA ASP A 86 19.37 -1.99 7.91
C ASP A 86 19.62 -0.62 8.58
N GLY A 87 18.93 0.43 8.13
CA GLY A 87 19.02 1.80 8.65
C GLY A 87 19.96 2.72 7.88
N LYS A 88 20.66 2.24 6.85
CA LYS A 88 21.62 3.05 6.07
C LYS A 88 20.98 3.90 4.98
N ASP A 89 19.88 3.43 4.41
CA ASP A 89 19.10 4.18 3.43
C ASP A 89 17.75 4.53 4.02
N THR A 90 17.54 5.83 4.26
CA THR A 90 16.30 6.39 4.77
C THR A 90 15.53 7.13 3.69
N SER A 91 15.93 6.99 2.42
CA SER A 91 15.30 7.68 1.31
C SER A 91 13.92 7.10 1.04
N ASN A 92 12.93 7.97 0.90
CA ASN A 92 11.57 7.58 0.55
C ASN A 92 11.50 7.31 -0.96
N LEU A 93 11.01 6.13 -1.36
CA LEU A 93 10.65 5.84 -2.75
C LEU A 93 9.46 6.69 -3.17
N LEU A 94 8.48 6.85 -2.27
CA LEU A 94 7.31 7.68 -2.42
C LEU A 94 7.10 8.50 -1.15
N GLU A 95 6.83 9.78 -1.31
CA GLU A 95 6.46 10.69 -0.25
C GLU A 95 5.28 11.53 -0.69
N ILE A 96 4.16 11.38 0.00
CA ILE A 96 2.90 12.05 -0.32
C ILE A 96 2.49 12.90 0.86
N ILE A 97 2.25 14.18 0.61
CA ILE A 97 1.71 15.12 1.59
C ILE A 97 0.27 15.41 1.21
N PHE A 98 -0.63 15.26 2.19
CA PHE A 98 -2.05 15.49 2.00
C PHE A 98 -2.52 16.70 2.81
N ASP A 99 -3.27 17.57 2.14
CA ASP A 99 -4.08 18.58 2.81
C ASP A 99 -5.52 18.10 2.91
N TYR A 100 -6.23 18.56 3.94
CA TYR A 100 -7.67 18.36 4.02
C TYR A 100 -8.41 19.43 3.22
N THR A 101 -9.56 19.07 2.65
CA THR A 101 -10.42 19.99 1.90
C THR A 101 -11.82 20.03 2.48
N LEU A 102 -12.44 21.21 2.44
CA LEU A 102 -13.84 21.44 2.80
C LEU A 102 -14.76 21.47 1.58
N GLU A 103 -14.20 21.29 0.38
CA GLU A 103 -14.96 21.30 -0.87
C GLU A 103 -15.90 20.08 -0.93
N LYS A 104 -17.18 20.34 -1.19
CA LYS A 104 -18.21 19.30 -1.25
C LYS A 104 -18.23 18.53 -2.57
N ASP A 105 -17.79 19.17 -3.66
CA ASP A 105 -17.88 18.66 -5.03
C ASP A 105 -16.50 18.37 -5.65
N GLY A 106 -15.42 18.50 -4.87
CA GLY A 106 -14.05 18.29 -5.33
C GLY A 106 -13.69 16.80 -5.45
N ASN A 107 -12.81 16.49 -6.42
CA ASN A 107 -12.14 15.19 -6.49
C ASN A 107 -11.21 15.07 -5.28
N PHE A 108 -11.60 14.24 -4.31
CA PHE A 108 -10.75 13.89 -3.17
C PHE A 108 -10.21 12.47 -3.32
N LEU A 109 -9.12 12.16 -2.62
CA LEU A 109 -8.45 10.86 -2.71
C LEU A 109 -9.01 9.87 -1.68
N TYR A 110 -9.19 10.31 -0.43
CA TYR A 110 -9.76 9.47 0.63
C TYR A 110 -10.41 10.31 1.73
N GLU A 111 -11.18 9.64 2.58
CA GLU A 111 -11.84 10.23 3.75
C GLU A 111 -11.33 9.58 5.04
N ALA A 112 -10.88 10.38 5.99
CA ALA A 112 -10.37 9.94 7.28
C ALA A 112 -10.74 10.94 8.38
N ASP A 113 -10.49 10.56 9.64
CA ASP A 113 -10.64 11.51 10.75
C ASP A 113 -9.53 12.56 10.66
N LEU A 114 -9.90 13.84 10.77
CA LEU A 114 -8.97 14.95 10.87
C LEU A 114 -8.51 15.08 12.32
N ILE A 115 -7.23 14.78 12.57
CA ILE A 115 -6.61 14.90 13.89
C ILE A 115 -5.70 16.12 13.86
N LYS A 116 -5.77 16.95 14.91
CA LYS A 116 -4.92 18.13 15.09
C LYS A 116 -4.31 18.12 16.48
N ASP A 117 -2.99 18.25 16.60
CA ASP A 117 -2.29 18.34 17.89
C ASP A 117 -1.79 19.74 18.27
N HIS A 118 -2.10 20.75 17.44
CA HIS A 118 -1.73 22.16 17.63
C HIS A 118 -0.22 22.44 17.77
N GLY A 119 0.65 21.44 17.54
CA GLY A 119 2.10 21.57 17.65
C GLY A 119 2.58 21.81 19.07
N LYS A 120 1.81 21.40 20.08
CA LYS A 120 2.10 21.61 21.51
C LYS A 120 2.02 20.30 22.29
N ASP A 121 3.12 19.91 22.91
CA ASP A 121 3.27 18.64 23.63
C ASP A 121 2.34 18.45 24.85
N TYR A 122 1.66 19.52 25.30
CA TYR A 122 0.79 19.52 26.48
C TYR A 122 -0.70 19.65 26.15
N GLU A 123 -1.07 19.93 24.90
CA GLU A 123 -2.47 19.98 24.49
C GLU A 123 -2.87 18.63 23.89
N PRO A 124 -3.99 18.03 24.33
CA PRO A 124 -4.43 16.76 23.76
C PRO A 124 -4.82 16.96 22.30
N SER A 125 -4.48 15.99 21.45
CA SER A 125 -4.91 16.01 20.05
C SER A 125 -6.44 16.01 19.97
N ILE A 126 -6.97 16.82 19.06
CA ILE A 126 -8.40 16.97 18.81
C ILE A 126 -8.76 16.18 17.55
N ASN A 127 -9.81 15.36 17.63
CA ASN A 127 -10.45 14.78 16.46
C ASN A 127 -11.56 15.74 15.99
N CYS A 128 -11.33 16.38 14.84
CA CYS A 128 -12.26 17.32 14.21
C CYS A 128 -13.35 16.62 13.37
N GLY A 129 -13.40 15.29 13.38
CA GLY A 129 -14.36 14.48 12.63
C GLY A 129 -13.86 14.07 11.25
N LYS A 130 -14.72 13.36 10.53
CA LYS A 130 -14.48 12.86 9.17
C LYS A 130 -14.28 14.01 8.19
N THR A 131 -13.16 14.00 7.49
CA THR A 131 -12.79 15.01 6.48
C THR A 131 -12.16 14.34 5.27
N ARG A 132 -12.24 15.02 4.12
CA ARG A 132 -11.69 14.58 2.84
C ARG A 132 -10.27 15.11 2.65
N PHE A 133 -9.42 14.31 2.02
CA PHE A 133 -8.02 14.63 1.79
C PHE A 133 -7.69 14.60 0.30
N VAL A 134 -6.84 15.54 -0.11
CA VAL A 134 -6.29 15.68 -1.46
C VAL A 134 -4.77 15.63 -1.38
N ALA A 135 -4.10 15.19 -2.45
CA ALA A 135 -2.65 15.27 -2.50
C ALA A 135 -2.25 16.72 -2.75
N ARG A 136 -1.49 17.29 -1.81
CA ARG A 136 -0.87 18.60 -1.95
C ARG A 136 0.40 18.50 -2.80
N SER A 137 1.20 17.48 -2.52
CA SER A 137 2.44 17.20 -3.25
C SER A 137 2.80 15.72 -3.18
N SER A 138 3.39 15.22 -4.26
CA SER A 138 3.88 13.86 -4.36
C SER A 138 5.33 13.89 -4.84
N THR A 139 6.21 13.19 -4.15
CA THR A 139 7.60 12.96 -4.55
C THR A 139 7.81 11.49 -4.84
N ILE A 140 8.47 11.20 -5.95
CA ILE A 140 8.83 9.86 -6.40
C ILE A 140 10.34 9.79 -6.66
N GLN A 141 10.98 8.75 -6.14
CA GLN A 141 12.42 8.49 -6.30
C GLN A 141 12.71 7.17 -7.03
N ILE A 142 11.69 6.63 -7.69
CA ILE A 142 11.76 5.47 -8.57
C ILE A 142 11.27 5.88 -9.96
N ASP A 143 11.76 5.23 -11.00
CA ASP A 143 11.21 5.45 -12.33
C ASP A 143 9.77 4.89 -12.38
N TRP A 144 8.82 5.76 -12.75
CA TRP A 144 7.39 5.43 -12.84
C TRP A 144 7.10 4.27 -13.80
N ASN A 145 7.95 4.13 -14.82
CA ASN A 145 7.85 3.11 -15.86
C ASN A 145 8.79 1.92 -15.63
N SER A 146 9.48 1.86 -14.48
CA SER A 146 10.31 0.71 -14.13
C SER A 146 9.48 -0.58 -13.98
N ASP A 147 10.14 -1.71 -14.21
CA ASP A 147 9.58 -3.04 -13.94
C ASP A 147 9.07 -3.17 -12.50
N GLU A 148 9.76 -2.55 -11.53
CA GLU A 148 9.35 -2.54 -10.12
C GLU A 148 8.04 -1.77 -9.91
N ALA A 149 7.89 -0.57 -10.50
CA ALA A 149 6.64 0.18 -10.44
C ALA A 149 5.48 -0.53 -11.16
N GLN A 150 5.76 -1.19 -12.30
CA GLN A 150 4.74 -2.00 -12.99
C GLN A 150 4.34 -3.23 -12.17
N GLN A 151 5.30 -3.89 -11.53
CA GLN A 151 5.02 -5.01 -10.64
C GLN A 151 4.11 -4.59 -9.48
N TRP A 152 4.34 -3.42 -8.88
CA TRP A 152 3.45 -2.92 -7.83
C TRP A 152 2.02 -2.68 -8.32
N ARG A 153 1.84 -2.14 -9.53
CA ARG A 153 0.49 -1.95 -10.12
C ARG A 153 -0.21 -3.28 -10.35
N SER A 154 0.49 -4.26 -10.91
CA SER A 154 -0.04 -5.61 -11.13
C SER A 154 -0.37 -6.31 -9.81
N ASP A 155 0.46 -6.12 -8.77
CA ASP A 155 0.17 -6.65 -7.43
C ASP A 155 -1.10 -6.02 -6.85
N ILE A 156 -1.27 -4.70 -6.96
CA ILE A 156 -2.48 -4.01 -6.50
C ILE A 156 -3.72 -4.54 -7.22
N GLU A 157 -3.65 -4.68 -8.54
CA GLU A 157 -4.77 -5.20 -9.33
C GLU A 157 -5.18 -6.60 -8.85
N ARG A 158 -4.19 -7.49 -8.65
CA ARG A 158 -4.42 -8.84 -8.12
C ARG A 158 -5.00 -8.81 -6.70
N LEU A 159 -4.44 -7.99 -5.81
CA LEU A 159 -4.85 -7.91 -4.40
C LEU A 159 -6.22 -7.23 -4.20
N SER A 160 -6.64 -6.41 -5.16
CA SER A 160 -7.95 -5.74 -5.17
C SER A 160 -9.10 -6.67 -5.58
N ARG A 161 -8.79 -7.86 -6.11
CA ARG A 161 -9.80 -8.87 -6.42
C ARG A 161 -10.46 -9.38 -5.15
N SER A 162 -11.73 -9.76 -5.27
CA SER A 162 -12.52 -10.31 -4.16
C SER A 162 -13.15 -11.64 -4.59
N PRO A 163 -12.38 -12.73 -4.66
CA PRO A 163 -12.92 -13.99 -5.12
C PRO A 163 -13.91 -14.57 -4.09
N GLU A 164 -15.02 -15.08 -4.58
CA GLU A 164 -16.20 -15.47 -3.79
C GLU A 164 -16.21 -16.95 -3.40
N THR A 165 -15.42 -17.77 -4.11
CA THR A 165 -15.35 -19.23 -3.91
C THR A 165 -13.92 -19.70 -3.69
N LEU A 166 -13.68 -20.80 -2.96
CA LEU A 166 -12.31 -21.31 -2.78
C LEU A 166 -11.66 -21.71 -4.11
N THR A 167 -12.46 -22.19 -5.07
CA THR A 167 -12.02 -22.55 -6.41
C THR A 167 -11.41 -21.35 -7.14
N GLU A 168 -12.06 -20.19 -7.11
CA GLU A 168 -11.51 -18.96 -7.72
C GLU A 168 -10.16 -18.57 -7.10
N TRP A 169 -10.02 -18.66 -5.77
CA TRP A 169 -8.72 -18.38 -5.13
C TRP A 169 -7.64 -19.34 -5.61
N ILE A 170 -8.00 -20.60 -5.86
CA ILE A 170 -7.06 -21.63 -6.31
C ILE A 170 -6.68 -21.44 -7.78
N GLU A 171 -7.63 -21.08 -8.63
CA GLU A 171 -7.42 -20.81 -10.06
C GLU A 171 -6.58 -19.55 -10.28
N ASP A 172 -6.77 -18.52 -9.47
CA ASP A 172 -6.01 -17.27 -9.49
C ASP A 172 -4.65 -17.37 -8.76
N ASP A 173 -4.23 -18.57 -8.33
CA ASP A 173 -3.01 -18.82 -7.53
C ASP A 173 -2.85 -17.84 -6.34
N SER A 174 -3.97 -17.53 -5.68
CA SER A 174 -4.05 -16.51 -4.64
C SER A 174 -3.94 -17.11 -3.25
N GLU A 175 -3.19 -16.45 -2.36
CA GLU A 175 -3.09 -16.83 -0.96
C GLU A 175 -4.09 -16.04 -0.11
N MET A 176 -4.49 -16.57 1.04
CA MET A 176 -5.49 -15.95 1.90
C MET A 176 -4.88 -15.35 3.15
N LEU A 177 -4.93 -14.02 3.26
CA LEU A 177 -4.59 -13.29 4.47
C LEU A 177 -5.79 -13.26 5.42
N VAL A 178 -5.62 -13.85 6.59
CA VAL A 178 -6.65 -13.92 7.63
C VAL A 178 -6.21 -13.12 8.84
N ARG A 179 -6.96 -12.05 9.14
CA ARG A 179 -6.75 -11.17 10.30
C ARG A 179 -7.85 -11.35 11.32
N CYS A 180 -7.51 -11.19 12.59
CA CYS A 180 -8.51 -11.20 13.65
C CYS A 180 -9.54 -10.08 13.43
N GLY A 181 -10.83 -10.36 13.67
CA GLY A 181 -11.88 -9.32 13.69
C GLY A 181 -11.80 -8.36 14.89
N SER A 182 -10.82 -8.51 15.78
CA SER A 182 -10.55 -7.57 16.87
C SER A 182 -9.52 -6.54 16.41
N ILE A 183 -9.92 -5.27 16.38
CA ILE A 183 -9.07 -4.16 15.91
C ILE A 183 -7.88 -3.91 16.85
N TYR A 184 -8.07 -4.13 18.15
CA TYR A 184 -7.16 -3.62 19.18
C TYR A 184 -6.16 -4.67 19.71
N PHE A 185 -6.57 -5.93 19.85
CA PHE A 185 -5.82 -6.88 20.68
C PHE A 185 -4.95 -7.88 19.91
N CYS A 186 -5.23 -8.10 18.63
CA CYS A 186 -4.69 -9.22 17.87
C CYS A 186 -4.23 -8.78 16.47
N ARG A 187 -2.96 -8.39 16.36
CA ARG A 187 -2.37 -7.90 15.11
C ARG A 187 -1.63 -8.95 14.28
N LYS A 188 -1.39 -10.16 14.81
CA LYS A 188 -0.69 -11.22 14.04
C LYS A 188 -1.68 -11.86 13.05
N PRO A 189 -1.46 -11.70 11.72
CA PRO A 189 -2.27 -12.38 10.73
C PRO A 189 -1.79 -13.82 10.53
N ALA A 190 -2.62 -14.62 9.87
CA ALA A 190 -2.24 -15.91 9.31
C ALA A 190 -2.35 -15.84 7.78
N ILE A 191 -1.45 -16.53 7.07
CA ILE A 191 -1.51 -16.68 5.62
C ILE A 191 -1.79 -18.15 5.36
N PHE A 192 -2.88 -18.43 4.64
CA PHE A 192 -3.18 -19.77 4.13
C PHE A 192 -2.69 -19.80 2.69
N ASN A 193 -1.72 -20.68 2.43
CA ASN A 193 -1.17 -20.83 1.09
C ASN A 193 -2.12 -21.66 0.21
N ILE A 194 -1.80 -21.75 -1.07
CA ILE A 194 -2.56 -22.50 -2.07
C ILE A 194 -2.83 -23.97 -1.67
N ASN A 195 -1.89 -24.64 -1.00
CA ASN A 195 -2.06 -26.02 -0.59
C ASN A 195 -3.05 -26.16 0.58
N ASP A 196 -3.07 -25.19 1.48
CA ASP A 196 -4.06 -25.14 2.56
C ASP A 196 -5.46 -24.94 1.98
N LEU A 197 -5.62 -24.04 1.01
CA LEU A 197 -6.90 -23.80 0.33
C LEU A 197 -7.38 -25.04 -0.43
N ARG A 198 -6.50 -25.71 -1.18
CA ARG A 198 -6.81 -26.98 -1.87
C ARG A 198 -7.26 -28.08 -0.92
N ARG A 199 -6.68 -28.18 0.28
CA ARG A 199 -7.11 -29.16 1.28
C ARG A 199 -8.52 -28.88 1.78
N TYR A 200 -8.87 -27.61 1.99
CA TYR A 200 -10.22 -27.24 2.39
C TYR A 200 -11.25 -27.50 1.28
N ASP A 201 -10.91 -27.13 0.05
CA ASP A 201 -11.75 -27.37 -1.12
C ASP A 201 -12.00 -28.87 -1.34
N ALA A 202 -10.95 -29.70 -1.31
CA ALA A 202 -11.06 -31.15 -1.41
C ALA A 202 -11.88 -31.80 -0.28
N SER A 203 -11.99 -31.14 0.87
CA SER A 203 -12.85 -31.58 1.98
C SER A 203 -14.31 -31.15 1.86
N GLY A 204 -14.68 -30.49 0.74
CA GLY A 204 -16.04 -30.02 0.47
C GLY A 204 -16.46 -28.81 1.31
N ILE A 205 -15.50 -28.07 1.87
CA ILE A 205 -15.79 -26.87 2.68
C ILE A 205 -15.91 -25.66 1.76
N SER A 206 -17.04 -24.95 1.83
CA SER A 206 -17.19 -23.68 1.12
C SER A 206 -16.42 -22.53 1.79
N LEU A 207 -16.09 -21.48 1.03
CA LEU A 207 -15.42 -20.30 1.56
C LEU A 207 -16.16 -19.68 2.75
N LYS A 208 -17.50 -19.62 2.69
CA LYS A 208 -18.33 -19.12 3.78
C LYS A 208 -18.17 -19.95 5.05
N VAL A 209 -18.26 -21.29 4.93
CA VAL A 209 -18.10 -22.20 6.07
C VAL A 209 -16.69 -22.11 6.64
N LEU A 210 -15.66 -21.96 5.80
CA LEU A 210 -14.29 -21.75 6.25
C LEU A 210 -14.17 -20.45 7.07
N LYS A 211 -14.71 -19.34 6.57
CA LYS A 211 -14.72 -18.03 7.26
C LYS A 211 -15.41 -18.12 8.63
N ASP A 212 -16.53 -18.83 8.73
CA ASP A 212 -17.29 -19.00 9.98
C ASP A 212 -16.57 -19.88 11.03
N ARG A 213 -15.66 -20.75 10.57
CA ARG A 213 -14.81 -21.59 11.43
C ARG A 213 -13.62 -20.84 12.00
N PHE A 214 -13.17 -19.75 11.37
CA PHE A 214 -12.02 -19.01 11.86
C PHE A 214 -12.27 -18.44 13.26
N LYS A 215 -11.41 -18.87 14.20
CA LYS A 215 -11.39 -18.43 15.58
C LYS A 215 -9.99 -17.97 15.92
N CYS A 216 -9.86 -16.73 16.41
CA CYS A 216 -8.56 -16.23 16.83
C CYS A 216 -8.04 -17.03 18.02
N SER A 217 -6.83 -17.58 17.91
CA SER A 217 -6.18 -18.33 18.99
C SER A 217 -5.84 -17.47 20.21
N LYS A 218 -5.58 -16.17 20.00
CA LYS A 218 -5.21 -15.24 21.08
C LYS A 218 -6.40 -14.69 21.88
N CYS A 219 -7.49 -14.29 21.21
CA CYS A 219 -8.65 -13.67 21.89
C CYS A 219 -9.97 -14.45 21.75
N GLY A 220 -9.97 -15.58 21.05
CA GLY A 220 -11.16 -16.41 20.86
C GLY A 220 -12.25 -15.82 19.94
N LYS A 221 -12.09 -14.58 19.45
CA LYS A 221 -13.08 -13.90 18.60
C LYS A 221 -13.21 -14.58 17.22
N ARG A 222 -14.45 -14.67 16.74
CA ARG A 222 -14.82 -15.10 15.38
C ARG A 222 -15.03 -13.90 14.45
N GLY A 223 -15.32 -14.16 13.18
CA GLY A 223 -15.48 -13.11 12.17
C GLY A 223 -14.14 -12.54 11.75
N ALA A 224 -13.25 -13.41 11.26
CA ALA A 224 -11.97 -12.99 10.74
C ALA A 224 -12.16 -12.12 9.50
N ARG A 225 -11.29 -11.13 9.33
CA ARG A 225 -11.19 -10.34 8.10
C ARG A 225 -10.31 -11.12 7.14
N VAL A 226 -10.81 -11.32 5.92
CA VAL A 226 -10.16 -12.15 4.91
C VAL A 226 -9.97 -11.32 3.66
N THR A 227 -8.74 -11.26 3.17
CA THR A 227 -8.35 -10.53 1.96
C THR A 227 -7.36 -11.35 1.15
N VAL A 228 -7.23 -11.04 -0.14
CA VAL A 228 -6.22 -11.65 -1.01
C VAL A 228 -4.82 -11.29 -0.52
N PHE A 229 -3.88 -12.21 -0.72
CA PHE A 229 -2.46 -12.09 -0.40
C PHE A 229 -1.62 -12.54 -1.60
#